data_AF-A0A525JRR7-F1
#
_entry.id   AF-A0A525JRR7-F1
#
_cell.length_a   1.000
_cell.length_b   1.000
_cell.length_c   1.000
_cell.angle_alpha   90.00
_cell.angle_beta   90.00
_cell.angle_gamma   90.00
#
_symmetry.space_group_name_H-M   'P 1'
#
loop_
_entity.id
_entity.type
_entity.pdbx_description
1 polymer ?
#
loop_
_entity_poly.entity_id
_entity_poly.type
_entity_poly.pdbx_seq_one_letter_code
_entity_poly.pdbx_strand_id
1 'polypeptide(L)'
;MNKTTPALRKIAKRLILFEWPSVASSASAAASEDPVIERLRPRLRRLMGHGGTRALLARALIMASSEAPWLSAAFVTANGDLEGFERLKSEIAPTTFLEGRVIFLAQLLGLLVTFIGPTLTSGLVGEIWPHIALKERDFGTEQ
;
A
#
# COMPACT_ATOMS: atom_id res chain seq x y z
N MET A 1 2.11 8.66 -14.04
CA MET A 1 1.86 7.25 -14.39
C MET A 1 0.41 6.96 -14.03
N ASN A 2 -0.46 6.65 -15.00
CA ASN A 2 -1.90 6.46 -14.75
C ASN A 2 -2.32 4.98 -14.69
N LYS A 3 -1.35 4.06 -14.80
CA LYS A 3 -1.55 2.61 -14.69
C LYS A 3 -0.42 2.00 -13.89
N THR A 4 -0.77 1.13 -12.95
CA THR A 4 0.19 0.32 -12.18
C THR A 4 0.92 -0.67 -13.09
N THR A 5 2.24 -0.77 -12.96
CA THR A 5 3.02 -1.76 -13.73
C THR A 5 2.77 -3.17 -13.19
N PRO A 6 2.86 -4.21 -14.05
CA PRO A 6 2.69 -5.60 -13.60
C PRO A 6 3.69 -6.00 -12.51
N ALA A 7 4.92 -5.46 -12.56
CA ALA A 7 5.93 -5.63 -11.52
C ALA A 7 5.46 -5.08 -10.16
N LEU A 8 4.97 -3.83 -10.11
CA LEU A 8 4.47 -3.22 -8.87
C LEU A 8 3.25 -3.96 -8.31
N ARG A 9 2.33 -4.40 -9.18
CA ARG A 9 1.17 -5.22 -8.76
C ARG A 9 1.61 -6.55 -8.14
N LYS A 10 2.63 -7.21 -8.71
CA LYS A 10 3.16 -8.48 -8.20
C LYS A 10 3.78 -8.30 -6.80
N ILE A 11 4.55 -7.23 -6.59
CA ILE A 11 5.15 -6.92 -5.28
C ILE A 11 4.05 -6.58 -4.27
N ALA A 12 3.10 -5.72 -4.63
CA ALA A 12 1.96 -5.37 -3.78
C ALA A 12 1.14 -6.59 -3.35
N LYS A 13 0.82 -7.49 -4.29
CA LYS A 13 0.09 -8.74 -4.01
C LYS A 13 0.85 -9.62 -3.01
N ARG A 14 2.16 -9.74 -3.16
CA ARG A 14 3.00 -10.51 -2.22
C ARG A 14 2.97 -9.90 -0.82
N LEU A 15 3.14 -8.58 -0.70
CA LEU A 15 3.09 -7.89 0.59
C LEU A 15 1.76 -8.14 1.32
N ILE A 16 0.64 -8.08 0.60
CA ILE A 16 -0.68 -8.35 1.17
C ILE A 16 -0.79 -9.81 1.63
N LEU A 17 -0.27 -10.76 0.86
CA LEU A 17 -0.26 -12.18 1.23
C LEU A 17 0.64 -12.48 2.44
N PHE A 18 1.78 -11.79 2.57
CA PHE A 18 2.68 -11.94 3.72
C PHE A 18 2.10 -11.35 5.01
N GLU A 19 1.27 -10.31 4.93
CA GLU A 19 0.56 -9.77 6.10
C GLU A 19 -0.57 -10.68 6.58
N TRP A 20 -1.15 -11.50 5.72
CA TRP A 20 -2.28 -12.39 6.05
C TRP A 20 -2.03 -13.34 7.23
N PRO A 21 -0.90 -14.09 7.32
CA PRO A 21 -0.62 -14.94 8.48
C PRO A 21 -0.22 -14.15 9.74
N SER A 22 0.21 -12.88 9.63
CA SER A 22 0.68 -12.10 10.78
C SER A 22 -0.48 -11.42 11.53
N VAL A 23 -1.54 -11.03 10.83
CA VAL A 23 -2.80 -10.50 11.41
C VAL A 23 -3.50 -11.52 12.31
N ALA A 24 -3.45 -12.81 11.98
CA ALA A 24 -4.06 -13.87 12.79
C ALA A 24 -3.36 -14.07 14.16
N SER A 25 -2.11 -13.64 14.30
CA SER A 25 -1.31 -13.83 15.53
C SER A 25 -1.28 -12.60 16.45
N SER A 26 -1.75 -11.44 16.00
CA SER A 26 -1.72 -10.21 16.80
C SER A 26 -3.14 -9.83 17.25
N ALA A 27 -3.42 -10.05 18.54
CA ALA A 27 -4.69 -9.71 19.18
C ALA A 27 -4.99 -8.19 19.23
N SER A 28 -4.16 -7.36 18.60
CA SER A 28 -4.34 -5.90 18.48
C SER A 28 -4.89 -5.48 17.10
N ALA A 29 -5.19 -6.40 16.19
CA ALA A 29 -5.70 -6.12 14.84
C ALA A 29 -7.18 -5.64 14.79
N ALA A 30 -7.68 -5.05 15.87
CA ALA A 30 -9.09 -4.73 16.05
C ALA A 30 -9.50 -3.33 15.54
N ALA A 31 -8.64 -2.58 14.84
CA ALA A 31 -8.99 -1.20 14.45
C ALA A 31 -8.43 -0.66 13.12
N SER A 32 -7.68 -1.43 12.33
CA SER A 32 -6.93 -0.86 11.20
C SER A 32 -7.37 -1.42 9.84
N GLU A 33 -7.87 -0.54 8.98
CA GLU A 33 -8.52 -0.84 7.70
C GLU A 33 -7.57 -1.42 6.62
N ASP A 34 -6.25 -1.33 6.79
CA ASP A 34 -5.26 -2.07 5.98
C ASP A 34 -3.92 -2.29 6.74
N PRO A 35 -3.58 -3.54 7.11
CA PRO A 35 -2.41 -3.84 7.94
C PRO A 35 -1.06 -3.48 7.26
N VAL A 36 -1.02 -3.48 5.91
CA VAL A 36 0.19 -3.10 5.17
C VAL A 36 0.45 -1.60 5.33
N ILE A 37 -0.59 -0.78 5.21
CA ILE A 37 -0.50 0.69 5.32
C ILE A 37 -0.16 1.10 6.75
N GLU A 38 -0.74 0.43 7.74
CA GLU A 38 -0.42 0.65 9.14
C GLU A 38 1.06 0.42 9.44
N ARG A 39 1.65 -0.66 8.91
CA ARG A 39 3.08 -0.95 9.05
C ARG A 39 3.99 0.03 8.29
N LEU A 40 3.54 0.53 7.13
CA LEU A 40 4.26 1.54 6.36
C LEU A 40 4.25 2.92 7.04
N ARG A 41 3.13 3.29 7.65
CA ARG A 41 2.88 4.64 8.17
C ARG A 41 3.98 5.19 9.08
N PRO A 42 4.49 4.50 10.12
CA PRO A 42 5.54 5.06 10.98
C PRO A 42 6.85 5.32 10.23
N ARG A 43 7.17 4.50 9.22
CA ARG A 43 8.37 4.68 8.38
C ARG A 43 8.18 5.86 7.43
N LEU A 44 7.02 5.98 6.79
CA LEU A 44 6.68 7.14 5.97
C LEU A 44 6.68 8.44 6.77
N ARG A 45 6.13 8.44 7.99
CA ARG A 45 6.14 9.61 8.87
C ARG A 45 7.54 10.05 9.26
N ARG A 46 8.47 9.12 9.47
CA ARG A 46 9.89 9.45 9.69
C ARG A 46 10.56 10.04 8.46
N LEU A 47 10.21 9.55 7.27
CA LEU A 47 10.85 9.96 6.01
C LEU A 47 10.37 11.33 5.50
N MET A 48 9.06 11.60 5.58
CA MET A 48 8.44 12.78 4.94
C MET A 48 7.46 13.53 5.86
N GLY A 49 7.44 13.20 7.14
CA GLY A 49 6.50 13.79 8.10
C GLY A 49 5.06 13.34 7.90
N HIS A 50 4.19 13.86 8.77
CA HIS A 50 2.76 13.55 8.76
C HIS A 50 2.06 14.06 7.49
N GLY A 51 2.29 15.32 7.12
CA GLY A 51 1.72 15.92 5.92
C GLY A 51 2.16 15.21 4.63
N GLY A 52 3.43 14.83 4.52
CA GLY A 52 3.95 14.08 3.38
C GLY A 52 3.32 12.69 3.27
N THR A 53 3.20 11.98 4.40
CA THR A 53 2.57 10.65 4.44
C THR A 53 1.11 10.73 3.98
N ARG A 54 0.35 11.71 4.49
CA ARG A 54 -1.04 11.94 4.10
C ARG A 54 -1.16 12.27 2.61
N ALA A 55 -0.35 13.19 2.11
CA ALA A 55 -0.36 13.59 0.71
C ALA A 55 -0.03 12.41 -0.22
N LEU A 56 0.94 11.57 0.16
CA LEU A 56 1.33 10.38 -0.58
C LEU A 56 0.19 9.36 -0.65
N LEU A 57 -0.43 9.03 0.49
CA LEU A 57 -1.57 8.11 0.54
C LEU A 57 -2.76 8.62 -0.26
N ALA A 58 -3.10 9.91 -0.13
CA ALA A 58 -4.19 10.52 -0.89
C ALA A 58 -3.91 10.48 -2.40
N ARG A 59 -2.67 10.77 -2.81
CA ARG A 59 -2.27 10.70 -4.22
C ARG A 59 -2.34 9.28 -4.77
N ALA A 60 -1.86 8.30 -4.02
CA ALA A 60 -1.94 6.89 -4.39
C ALA A 60 -3.41 6.45 -4.56
N LEU A 61 -4.30 6.91 -3.68
CA LEU A 61 -5.73 6.57 -3.72
C LEU A 61 -6.44 7.16 -4.93
N ILE A 62 -6.15 8.43 -5.26
CA ILE A 62 -6.66 9.08 -6.48
C ILE A 62 -6.21 8.32 -7.72
N MET A 63 -4.94 7.92 -7.78
CA MET A 63 -4.41 7.14 -8.91
C MET A 63 -5.03 5.75 -8.98
N ALA A 64 -5.22 5.08 -7.85
CA ALA A 64 -5.85 3.76 -7.79
C ALA A 64 -7.32 3.80 -8.21
N SER A 65 -8.03 4.88 -7.88
CA SER A 65 -9.43 5.11 -8.27
C SER A 65 -9.61 5.22 -9.79
N SER A 66 -8.57 5.57 -10.54
CA SER A 66 -8.61 5.56 -12.00
C SER A 66 -8.65 4.15 -12.60
N GLU A 67 -8.14 3.14 -11.86
CA GLU A 67 -8.11 1.74 -12.28
C GLU A 67 -9.21 0.91 -11.61
N ALA A 68 -9.61 1.27 -10.39
CA ALA A 68 -10.70 0.65 -9.64
C ALA A 68 -11.64 1.75 -9.11
N PRO A 69 -12.68 2.15 -9.89
CA PRO A 69 -13.52 3.32 -9.60
C PRO A 69 -14.19 3.32 -8.22
N TRP A 70 -14.50 2.15 -7.68
CA TRP A 70 -15.10 1.99 -6.36
C TRP A 70 -14.19 2.48 -5.22
N LEU A 71 -12.87 2.55 -5.43
CA LEU A 71 -11.93 3.12 -4.45
C LEU A 71 -12.14 4.62 -4.22
N SER A 72 -12.85 5.32 -5.12
CA SER A 72 -13.18 6.74 -4.94
C SER A 72 -14.09 7.00 -3.73
N ALA A 73 -14.73 5.96 -3.18
CA ALA A 73 -15.53 6.05 -1.96
C ALA A 73 -14.67 6.02 -0.68
N ALA A 74 -13.39 5.63 -0.78
CA ALA A 74 -12.43 5.73 0.32
C ALA A 74 -11.75 7.10 0.33
N PHE A 75 -11.27 7.53 1.50
CA PHE A 75 -10.54 8.79 1.63
C PHE A 75 -9.48 8.72 2.73
N VAL A 76 -8.49 9.62 2.63
CA VAL A 76 -7.45 9.79 3.65
C VAL A 76 -7.80 10.99 4.52
N THR A 77 -7.98 10.73 5.82
CA THR A 77 -8.38 11.74 6.81
C THR A 77 -7.27 12.77 7.05
N ALA A 78 -7.60 13.83 7.79
CA ALA A 78 -6.61 14.80 8.24
C ALA A 78 -5.50 14.13 9.08
N ASN A 79 -5.81 13.05 9.80
CA ASN A 79 -4.85 12.32 10.62
C ASN A 79 -3.96 11.37 9.81
N GLY A 80 -4.23 11.20 8.51
CA GLY A 80 -3.52 10.24 7.65
C GLY A 80 -4.06 8.82 7.78
N ASP A 81 -5.25 8.67 8.35
CA ASP A 81 -5.99 7.42 8.40
C ASP A 81 -6.71 7.18 7.09
N LEU A 82 -6.75 5.92 6.66
CA LEU A 82 -7.56 5.49 5.53
C LEU A 82 -8.92 5.12 6.10
N GLU A 83 -9.97 5.81 5.64
CA GLU A 83 -11.36 5.55 6.02
C GLU A 83 -12.17 5.12 4.79
N GLY A 84 -13.20 4.32 5.03
CA GLY A 84 -14.14 3.84 4.02
C GLY A 84 -13.77 2.49 3.42
N PHE A 85 -12.57 1.95 3.69
CA PHE A 85 -12.17 0.62 3.21
C PHE A 85 -13.00 -0.48 3.88
N GLU A 86 -13.32 -0.36 5.17
CA GLU A 86 -14.12 -1.37 5.88
C GLU A 86 -15.57 -1.42 5.39
N ARG A 87 -16.18 -0.27 5.07
CA ARG A 87 -17.51 -0.27 4.43
C ARG A 87 -17.45 -1.01 3.08
N LEU A 88 -16.47 -0.67 2.25
CA LEU A 88 -16.29 -1.27 0.92
C LEU A 88 -16.02 -2.78 0.99
N LYS A 89 -15.34 -3.25 2.03
CA LYS A 89 -15.06 -4.68 2.26
C LYS A 89 -16.33 -5.51 2.45
N SER A 90 -17.38 -4.94 3.04
CA SER A 90 -18.68 -5.62 3.19
C SER A 90 -19.55 -5.53 1.94
N GLU A 91 -19.38 -4.49 1.12
CA GLU A 91 -20.20 -4.23 -0.07
C GLU A 91 -19.65 -4.90 -1.35
N ILE A 92 -18.35 -5.21 -1.37
CA ILE A 92 -17.63 -5.70 -2.57
C ILE A 92 -17.19 -7.15 -2.39
N ALA A 93 -17.23 -7.92 -3.48
CA ALA A 93 -16.71 -9.29 -3.49
C ALA A 93 -15.26 -9.34 -2.98
N PRO A 94 -14.88 -10.32 -2.13
CA PRO A 94 -13.55 -10.37 -1.52
C PRO A 94 -12.38 -10.35 -2.52
N THR A 95 -12.57 -10.97 -3.68
CA THR A 95 -11.57 -11.00 -4.77
C THR A 95 -11.38 -9.62 -5.40
N THR A 96 -12.46 -8.90 -5.67
CA THR A 96 -12.44 -7.53 -6.19
C THR A 96 -11.86 -6.55 -5.16
N PHE A 97 -12.21 -6.71 -3.88
CA PHE A 97 -11.63 -5.91 -2.80
C PHE A 97 -10.11 -6.13 -2.71
N LEU A 98 -9.66 -7.38 -2.77
CA LEU A 98 -8.24 -7.71 -2.80
C LEU A 98 -7.52 -7.08 -4.01
N GLU A 99 -8.14 -7.11 -5.19
CA GLU A 99 -7.58 -6.48 -6.38
C GLU A 99 -7.42 -4.97 -6.22
N GLY A 100 -8.42 -4.25 -5.69
CA GLY A 100 -8.30 -2.82 -5.41
C GLY A 100 -7.21 -2.51 -4.39
N ARG A 101 -7.05 -3.34 -3.35
CA ARG A 101 -5.93 -3.22 -2.40
C ARG A 101 -4.58 -3.37 -3.08
N VAL A 102 -4.45 -4.35 -3.98
CA VAL A 102 -3.23 -4.55 -4.78
C VAL A 102 -2.94 -3.32 -5.64
N ILE A 103 -3.95 -2.78 -6.33
CA ILE A 103 -3.80 -1.58 -7.16
C ILE A 103 -3.37 -0.38 -6.32
N PHE A 104 -4.04 -0.13 -5.19
CA PHE A 104 -3.72 0.97 -4.28
C PHE A 104 -2.29 0.88 -3.75
N LEU A 105 -1.88 -0.28 -3.25
CA LEU A 105 -0.53 -0.49 -2.74
C LEU A 105 0.51 -0.39 -3.86
N ALA A 106 0.22 -0.88 -5.06
CA ALA A 106 1.10 -0.75 -6.21
C ALA A 106 1.28 0.71 -6.63
N GLN A 107 0.24 1.54 -6.59
CA GLN A 107 0.36 2.99 -6.84
C GLN A 107 1.20 3.68 -5.77
N LEU A 108 1.02 3.32 -4.50
CA LEU A 108 1.82 3.85 -3.39
C LEU A 108 3.31 3.52 -3.57
N LEU A 109 3.63 2.25 -3.88
CA LEU A 109 5.00 1.82 -4.14
C LEU A 109 5.58 2.52 -5.37
N GLY A 110 4.79 2.67 -6.45
CA GLY A 110 5.22 3.42 -7.63
C GLY A 110 5.57 4.88 -7.34
N LEU A 111 4.81 5.55 -6.47
CA LEU A 111 5.12 6.90 -6.02
C LEU A 111 6.40 6.94 -5.17
N LEU A 112 6.62 5.97 -4.29
CA LEU A 112 7.88 5.86 -3.55
C LEU A 112 9.07 5.68 -4.48
N VAL A 113 8.97 4.75 -5.44
CA VAL A 113 10.02 4.57 -6.46
C VAL A 113 10.29 5.86 -7.23
N THR A 114 9.23 6.63 -7.54
CA THR A 114 9.36 7.91 -8.25
C THR A 114 10.03 9.00 -7.40
N PHE A 115 9.74 9.07 -6.10
CA PHE A 115 10.21 10.15 -5.22
C PHE A 115 11.56 9.89 -4.56
N ILE A 116 11.80 8.65 -4.14
CA ILE A 116 13.01 8.28 -3.39
C ILE A 116 13.86 7.24 -4.13
N GLY A 117 13.40 6.78 -5.29
CA GLY A 117 14.12 5.79 -6.08
C GLY A 117 13.83 4.33 -5.67
N PRO A 118 14.13 3.38 -6.57
CA PRO A 118 13.86 1.96 -6.35
C PRO A 118 14.69 1.36 -5.21
N THR A 119 15.96 1.77 -5.04
CA THR A 119 16.84 1.26 -3.99
C THR A 119 16.35 1.61 -2.59
N LEU A 120 15.98 2.88 -2.35
CA LEU A 120 15.45 3.29 -1.05
C LEU A 120 14.06 2.69 -0.79
N THR A 121 13.24 2.54 -1.83
CA THR A 121 11.94 1.86 -1.71
C THR A 121 12.14 0.38 -1.32
N SER A 122 13.06 -0.33 -1.98
CA SER A 122 13.43 -1.70 -1.62
C SER A 122 13.95 -1.80 -0.20
N GLY A 123 14.80 -0.86 0.23
CA GLY A 123 15.32 -0.81 1.61
C GLY A 123 14.22 -0.57 2.64
N LEU A 124 13.26 0.31 2.37
CA LEU A 124 12.14 0.61 3.25
C LEU A 124 11.22 -0.60 3.41
N VAL A 125 10.82 -1.24 2.30
CA VAL A 125 10.06 -2.49 2.36
C VAL A 125 10.91 -3.57 3.04
N GLY A 126 12.21 -3.58 2.73
CA GLY A 126 13.34 -4.25 3.37
C GLY A 126 13.17 -4.45 4.85
N GLU A 127 13.13 -3.30 5.49
CA GLU A 127 13.19 -3.08 6.92
C GLU A 127 11.87 -3.42 7.64
N ILE A 128 10.74 -3.28 6.96
CA ILE A 128 9.43 -3.60 7.53
C ILE A 128 9.12 -5.10 7.40
N TRP A 129 9.53 -5.73 6.29
CA TRP A 129 9.28 -7.14 6.00
C TRP A 129 10.58 -7.91 5.77
N PRO A 130 11.41 -8.16 6.80
CA PRO A 130 12.74 -8.75 6.62
C PRO A 130 12.73 -10.14 5.97
N HIS A 131 11.61 -10.87 6.03
CA HIS A 131 11.44 -12.21 5.45
C HIS A 131 11.24 -12.21 3.93
N ILE A 132 10.98 -11.07 3.30
CA ILE A 132 10.81 -11.00 1.85
C ILE A 132 12.20 -10.92 1.19
N ALA A 133 12.51 -11.80 0.24
CA ALA A 133 13.83 -11.78 -0.38
C ALA A 133 14.07 -10.49 -1.19
N LEU A 134 15.32 -10.05 -1.32
CA LEU A 134 15.69 -8.85 -2.10
C LEU A 134 15.16 -8.92 -3.55
N LYS A 135 15.28 -10.09 -4.20
CA LYS A 135 14.74 -10.35 -5.54
C LYS A 135 13.22 -10.16 -5.66
N GLU A 136 12.49 -10.23 -4.55
CA GLU A 136 11.03 -10.10 -4.52
C GLU A 136 10.56 -8.68 -4.23
N ARG A 137 11.50 -7.79 -3.90
CA ARG A 137 11.32 -6.35 -3.68
C ARG A 137 12.23 -5.55 -4.60
N ASP A 138 12.68 -6.17 -5.68
CA ASP A 138 13.43 -5.48 -6.71
C ASP A 138 12.49 -4.51 -7.43
N PHE A 139 12.69 -3.22 -7.17
CA PHE A 139 11.91 -2.14 -7.78
C PHE A 139 12.59 -1.55 -9.02
N GLY A 140 13.70 -2.13 -9.48
CA GLY A 140 14.40 -1.76 -10.71
C GLY A 140 15.25 -2.92 -11.23
N THR A 141 14.86 -3.56 -12.33
CA THR A 141 15.04 -3.03 -13.70
C THR A 141 13.92 -3.48 -14.64
N GLU A 142 13.08 -2.54 -15.07
CA GLU A 142 12.51 -2.58 -16.44
C GLU A 142 13.05 -1.32 -17.13
N GLN A 143 14.20 -1.47 -17.80
CA GLN A 143 14.63 -0.57 -18.87
C GLN A 143 14.01 -1.04 -20.18
#